data_AF-A0A4S8MK27-F1
#
_entry.id   AF-A0A4S8MK27-F1
#
_cell.length_a   1.000
_cell.length_b   1.000
_cell.length_c   1.000
_cell.angle_alpha   90.00
_cell.angle_beta   90.00
_cell.angle_gamma   90.00
#
_symmetry.space_group_name_H-M   'P 1'
#
loop_
_entity.id
_entity.type
_entity.pdbx_description
1 polymer ?
#
loop_
_entity_poly.entity_id
_entity_poly.type
_entity_poly.pdbx_seq_one_letter_code
_entity_poly.pdbx_strand_id
1 'polypeptide(L)'
;MAVHGTSEKAWQSISASGLSKMARNHIHMAQGLGVDGVVSIRNNSRILIYVNVEKALASRIPFYLSQNGVVLSPGNENGIIAPNFFERVEQVNREEKEIRHKNGASSYSEAVTS
;
A
#
# COMPACT_ATOMS: atom_id res chain seq x y z
N MET A 1 -4.99 -11.27 3.55
CA MET A 1 -4.24 -10.86 2.34
C MET A 1 -3.16 -9.86 2.75
N ALA A 2 -2.03 -9.79 2.04
CA ALA A 2 -0.97 -8.83 2.34
C ALA A 2 -0.58 -8.10 1.05
N VAL A 3 -0.76 -6.78 1.03
CA VAL A 3 -0.56 -5.94 -0.16
C VAL A 3 0.46 -4.85 0.14
N HIS A 4 1.53 -4.79 -0.65
CA HIS A 4 2.50 -3.71 -0.59
C HIS A 4 2.30 -2.76 -1.76
N GLY A 5 2.07 -1.49 -1.47
CA GLY A 5 1.99 -0.46 -2.49
C GLY A 5 3.31 0.28 -2.66
N THR A 6 3.77 0.40 -3.90
CA THR A 6 5.04 1.06 -4.24
C THR A 6 4.92 1.95 -5.48
N SER A 7 5.98 2.72 -5.76
CA SER A 7 6.08 3.52 -6.98
C SER A 7 6.66 2.72 -8.14
N GLU A 8 6.40 3.14 -9.38
CA GLU A 8 7.01 2.53 -10.57
C GLU A 8 8.54 2.54 -10.52
N LYS A 9 9.14 3.63 -10.01
CA LYS A 9 10.60 3.72 -9.85
C LYS A 9 11.14 2.66 -8.89
N ALA A 10 10.48 2.48 -7.74
CA ALA A 10 10.90 1.46 -6.78
C ALA A 10 10.65 0.04 -7.30
N TRP A 11 9.57 -0.15 -8.07
CA TRP A 11 9.25 -1.43 -8.70
C TRP A 11 10.39 -1.98 -9.57
N GLN A 12 11.12 -1.13 -10.29
CA GLN A 12 12.27 -1.56 -11.10
C GLN A 12 13.32 -2.38 -10.32
N SER A 13 13.52 -2.07 -9.03
CA SER A 13 14.42 -2.83 -8.16
C SER A 13 13.70 -3.97 -7.44
N ILE A 14 12.46 -3.73 -6.99
CA ILE A 14 11.67 -4.71 -6.23
C ILE A 14 11.33 -5.94 -7.08
N SER A 15 11.10 -5.78 -8.38
CA SER A 15 10.78 -6.89 -9.30
C SER A 15 11.90 -7.91 -9.38
N ALA A 16 13.16 -7.46 -9.25
CA ALA A 16 14.34 -8.32 -9.26
C ALA A 16 14.73 -8.80 -7.86
N SER A 17 14.67 -7.92 -6.85
CA SER A 17 15.25 -8.18 -5.51
C SER A 17 14.25 -8.55 -4.42
N GLY A 18 12.95 -8.35 -4.66
CA GLY A 18 11.89 -8.56 -3.68
C GLY A 18 11.61 -7.33 -2.80
N LEU A 19 10.66 -7.50 -1.87
CA LEU A 19 10.37 -6.48 -0.86
C LEU A 19 11.40 -6.59 0.26
N SER A 20 12.05 -5.48 0.61
CA SER A 20 13.02 -5.42 1.71
C SER A 20 12.49 -4.60 2.87
N LYS A 21 12.79 -5.03 4.11
CA LYS A 21 12.60 -4.20 5.30
C LYS A 21 13.49 -2.94 5.29
N MET A 22 14.54 -2.93 4.44
CA MET A 22 15.56 -1.88 4.39
C MET A 22 16.15 -1.64 5.80
N ALA A 23 16.32 -0.37 6.18
CA ALA A 23 16.76 0.02 7.52
C ALA A 23 15.69 -0.13 8.62
N ARG A 24 14.46 -0.57 8.30
CA ARG A 24 13.37 -0.75 9.27
C ARG A 24 13.40 -2.17 9.86
N ASN A 25 12.57 -2.37 10.88
CA ASN A 25 12.35 -3.69 11.49
C ASN A 25 11.48 -4.60 10.63
N HIS A 26 10.50 -4.04 9.90
CA HIS A 26 9.52 -4.82 9.15
C HIS A 26 9.16 -4.18 7.80
N ILE A 27 8.86 -5.02 6.82
CA ILE A 27 8.08 -4.70 5.62
C ILE A 27 6.63 -4.48 6.06
N HIS A 28 6.05 -3.35 5.67
CA HIS A 28 4.67 -2.98 6.01
C HIS A 28 3.76 -3.23 4.81
N MET A 29 2.65 -3.90 5.04
CA MET A 29 1.66 -4.30 4.05
C MET A 29 0.25 -4.03 4.58
N ALA A 30 -0.68 -3.72 3.69
CA ALA A 30 -2.09 -3.59 4.02
C ALA A 30 -2.79 -4.96 3.97
N GLN A 31 -3.89 -5.12 4.71
CA GLN A 31 -4.73 -6.31 4.61
C GLN A 31 -5.52 -6.43 3.30
N GLY A 32 -5.39 -5.45 2.39
CA GLY A 32 -6.02 -5.47 1.06
C GLY A 32 -7.49 -5.05 1.05
N LEU A 33 -8.07 -4.70 2.20
CA LEU A 33 -9.42 -4.18 2.33
C LEU A 33 -9.35 -2.85 3.09
N GLY A 34 -9.60 -1.74 2.42
CA GLY A 34 -10.14 -0.57 3.11
C GLY A 34 -11.65 -0.71 3.24
N VAL A 35 -12.28 0.19 4.00
CA VAL A 35 -13.73 0.20 4.28
C VAL A 35 -14.61 0.17 3.02
N ASP A 36 -14.08 0.60 1.86
CA ASP A 36 -14.78 0.60 0.56
C ASP A 36 -14.07 -0.26 -0.51
N GLY A 37 -13.26 -1.25 -0.10
CA GLY A 37 -12.43 -2.03 -1.04
C GLY A 37 -11.21 -1.27 -1.58
N VAL A 38 -10.96 -0.04 -1.10
CA VAL A 38 -9.79 0.76 -1.45
C VAL A 38 -8.64 0.40 -0.53
N VAL A 39 -7.56 -0.17 -1.06
CA VAL A 39 -6.35 -0.40 -0.27
C VAL A 39 -5.82 0.97 0.21
N SER A 40 -5.69 1.16 1.52
CA SER A 40 -5.20 2.40 2.16
C SER A 40 -3.69 2.56 1.95
N ILE A 41 -3.31 2.67 0.68
CA ILE A 41 -1.96 2.84 0.23
C ILE A 41 -1.76 4.32 0.01
N ARG A 42 -0.56 4.80 0.34
CA ARG A 42 -0.16 6.19 0.12
C ARG A 42 -0.56 6.62 -1.30
N ASN A 43 -1.12 7.82 -1.42
CA ASN A 43 -1.81 8.32 -2.63
C ASN A 43 -0.99 8.23 -3.94
N ASN A 44 0.34 8.07 -3.84
CA ASN A 44 1.26 8.05 -4.97
C ASN A 44 1.74 6.64 -5.37
N SER A 45 1.28 5.58 -4.71
CA SER A 45 1.66 4.22 -5.11
C SER A 45 0.88 3.81 -6.35
N ARG A 46 1.62 3.50 -7.42
CA ARG A 46 1.08 3.08 -8.72
C ARG A 46 1.17 1.58 -8.96
N ILE A 47 1.95 0.86 -8.14
CA ILE A 47 2.13 -0.58 -8.24
C ILE A 47 1.68 -1.25 -6.94
N LEU A 48 0.81 -2.24 -7.05
CA LEU A 48 0.36 -3.09 -5.95
C LEU A 48 0.97 -4.46 -6.09
N ILE A 49 1.64 -4.92 -5.03
CA ILE A 49 2.26 -6.24 -4.96
C ILE A 49 1.47 -7.05 -3.94
N TYR A 50 0.79 -8.09 -4.41
CA TYR A 50 0.05 -9.02 -3.57
C TYR A 50 0.99 -10.16 -3.19
N VAL A 51 1.17 -10.41 -1.91
CA VAL A 51 2.04 -11.47 -1.39
C VAL A 51 1.21 -12.70 -1.09
N ASN A 52 1.64 -13.85 -1.61
CA ASN A 52 1.12 -15.16 -1.24
C ASN A 52 1.65 -15.50 0.17
N VAL A 53 0.88 -15.11 1.19
CA VAL A 53 1.23 -15.27 2.60
C VAL A 53 1.36 -16.75 2.97
N GLU A 54 0.49 -17.61 2.45
CA GLU A 54 0.52 -19.04 2.75
C GLU A 54 1.85 -19.69 2.28
N LYS A 55 2.25 -19.42 1.04
CA LYS A 55 3.52 -19.89 0.48
C LYS A 55 4.73 -19.36 1.27
N ALA A 56 4.67 -18.10 1.69
CA ALA A 56 5.74 -17.48 2.47
C ALA A 56 5.84 -18.07 3.89
N LEU A 57 4.71 -18.30 4.57
CA LEU A 57 4.64 -18.97 5.87
C LEU A 57 5.15 -20.42 5.80
N ALA A 58 4.77 -21.16 4.76
CA ALA A 58 5.31 -22.50 4.51
C ALA A 58 6.84 -22.51 4.32
N SER A 59 7.39 -21.38 3.86
CA SER A 59 8.83 -21.15 3.72
C SER A 59 9.47 -20.50 4.97
N ARG A 60 8.77 -20.50 6.10
CA ARG A 60 9.19 -19.92 7.40
C ARG A 60 9.46 -18.42 7.39
N ILE A 61 8.84 -17.67 6.48
CA ILE A 61 8.84 -16.21 6.53
C ILE A 61 7.68 -15.76 7.42
N PRO A 62 7.95 -15.13 8.59
CA PRO A 62 6.89 -14.81 9.53
C PRO A 62 6.10 -13.57 9.09
N PHE A 63 4.82 -13.56 9.45
CA PHE A 63 3.91 -12.43 9.28
C PHE A 63 3.20 -12.17 10.60
N TYR A 64 2.97 -10.89 10.89
CA TYR A 64 2.28 -10.41 12.07
C TYR A 64 1.17 -9.45 11.66
N LEU A 65 0.12 -9.39 12.46
CA LEU A 65 -0.94 -8.42 12.32
C LEU A 65 -0.86 -7.43 13.49
N SER A 66 -0.74 -6.15 13.20
CA SER A 66 -0.82 -5.11 14.23
C SER A 66 -2.26 -4.87 14.65
N GLN A 67 -2.46 -4.27 15.82
CA GLN A 67 -3.79 -3.88 16.32
C GLN A 67 -4.56 -2.98 15.34
N ASN A 68 -3.85 -2.19 14.53
CA ASN A 68 -4.44 -1.26 13.57
C ASN A 68 -4.62 -1.88 12.17
N GLY A 69 -4.58 -3.22 12.05
CA GLY A 69 -4.84 -3.91 10.79
C GLY A 69 -3.68 -3.88 9.79
N VAL A 70 -2.49 -3.44 10.19
CA VAL A 70 -1.29 -3.43 9.33
C VAL A 70 -0.62 -4.80 9.41
N VAL A 71 -0.35 -5.39 8.25
CA VAL A 71 0.44 -6.62 8.13
C VAL A 71 1.92 -6.27 8.14
N LEU A 72 2.69 -6.97 8.97
CA LEU A 72 4.12 -6.77 9.15
C LEU A 72 4.86 -8.07 8.86
N SER A 73 6.01 -7.99 8.21
CA SER A 73 6.92 -9.13 8.09
C SER A 73 8.37 -8.65 8.18
N PRO A 74 9.24 -9.31 8.95
CA PRO A 74 10.67 -9.01 8.92
C PRO A 74 11.31 -9.48 7.61
N GLY A 75 10.63 -10.31 6.81
CA GLY A 75 11.21 -11.02 5.67
C GLY A 75 11.94 -12.29 6.12
N ASN A 76 12.73 -12.86 5.22
CA ASN A 76 13.65 -13.94 5.51
C ASN A 76 14.87 -13.46 6.34
N GLU A 77 15.89 -14.30 6.51
CA GLU A 77 17.14 -13.98 7.21
C GLU A 77 17.85 -12.71 6.68
N ASN A 78 17.64 -12.36 5.40
CA ASN A 78 18.20 -11.17 4.76
C ASN A 78 17.25 -9.97 4.82
N GLY A 79 16.11 -10.10 5.50
CA GLY A 79 15.10 -9.07 5.60
C GLY A 79 14.25 -8.89 4.34
N ILE A 80 14.13 -9.95 3.52
CA ILE A 80 13.53 -9.91 2.17
C ILE A 80 12.34 -10.87 2.05
N ILE A 81 11.28 -10.41 1.38
CA ILE A 81 10.27 -11.27 0.76
C ILE A 81 10.57 -11.32 -0.74
N ALA A 82 11.06 -12.46 -1.22
CA ALA A 82 11.52 -12.61 -2.59
C ALA A 82 10.35 -12.58 -3.62
N PRO A 83 10.61 -12.24 -4.89
CA PRO A 83 9.56 -12.11 -5.91
C PRO A 83 8.76 -13.40 -6.18
N ASN A 84 9.33 -14.57 -5.89
CA ASN A 84 8.64 -15.86 -6.02
C ASN A 84 7.45 -16.01 -5.03
N PHE A 85 7.33 -15.12 -4.04
CA PHE A 85 6.18 -15.03 -3.13
C PHE A 85 5.15 -13.99 -3.59
N PHE A 86 5.38 -13.28 -4.69
CA PHE A 86 4.38 -12.38 -5.25
C PHE A 86 3.32 -13.22 -5.97
N GLU A 87 2.08 -13.13 -5.50
CA GLU A 87 0.93 -13.81 -6.09
C GLU A 87 0.52 -13.12 -7.39
N ARG A 88 0.48 -11.79 -7.37
CA ARG A 88 0.28 -10.95 -8.56
C ARG A 88 0.77 -9.53 -8.31
N VAL A 89 0.95 -8.79 -9.40
CA VAL A 89 1.32 -7.37 -9.39
C VAL A 89 0.39 -6.60 -10.30
N GLU A 90 -0.19 -5.52 -9.79
CA GLU A 90 -1.15 -4.69 -10.52
C GLU A 90 -0.65 -3.25 -10.61
N GLN A 91 -0.78 -2.63 -11.79
CA GLN A 91 -0.59 -1.19 -11.94
C GLN A 91 -1.93 -0.48 -11.80
N VAL A 92 -1.99 0.51 -10.92
CA VAL A 92 -3.21 1.29 -10.68
C VAL A 92 -3.12 2.58 -11.48
N ASN A 93 -3.93 2.65 -12.53
CA ASN A 93 -4.19 3.89 -13.23
C ASN A 93 -5.26 4.63 -12.43
N ARG A 94 -4.84 5.48 -11.49
CA ARG A 94 -5.76 6.49 -10.99
C ARG A 94 -5.89 7.50 -12.12
N GLU A 95 -7.00 7.46 -12.85
CA GLU A 95 -7.47 8.67 -13.51
C GLU A 95 -7.50 9.73 -12.41
N GLU A 96 -6.68 10.77 -12.57
CA GLU A 96 -6.80 11.95 -11.76
C GLU A 96 -8.25 12.41 -11.93
N LYS A 97 -9.11 12.11 -10.95
CA LYS A 97 -10.26 12.98 -10.73
C LYS A 97 -9.64 14.31 -10.34
N GLU A 98 -9.27 15.11 -11.34
CA GLU A 98 -9.22 16.55 -11.24
C GLU A 98 -10.53 16.91 -10.55
N ILE A 99 -10.46 17.24 -9.26
CA ILE A 99 -11.48 18.12 -8.69
C ILE A 99 -11.17 19.47 -9.34
N ARG A 100 -11.63 19.63 -10.59
CA ARG A 100 -11.93 20.93 -11.17
C ARG A 100 -12.94 21.54 -10.21
N HIS A 101 -12.45 22.33 -9.26
CA HIS A 101 -13.23 23.34 -8.59
C HIS A 101 -13.72 24.27 -9.69
N LYS A 102 -14.87 23.93 -10.30
CA LYS A 102 -15.65 24.89 -11.05
C LYS A 102 -16.31 25.79 -10.01
N ASN A 103 -15.82 27.03 -9.99
CA ASN A 103 -16.39 28.22 -9.37
C ASN A 103 -17.86 28.08 -8.93
N GLY A 104 -18.09 28.23 -7.64
CA GLY A 104 -19.36 28.64 -7.06
C GLY A 104 -19.05 29.56 -5.90
N ALA A 105 -19.29 30.85 -6.08
CA ALA A 105 -19.15 31.85 -5.04
C ALA A 105 -19.89 31.41 -3.77
N SER A 106 -19.16 31.25 -2.66
CA SER A 106 -19.76 31.07 -1.34
C SER A 106 -20.18 32.44 -0.84
N SER A 107 -21.47 32.72 -0.93
CA SER A 107 -22.15 33.79 -0.20
C SER A 107 -21.90 33.62 1.31
N TYR A 108 -21.23 34.59 1.92
CA TYR A 108 -21.40 34.90 3.34
C TYR A 108 -22.11 36.26 3.40
N SER A 109 -23.38 36.25 3.81
CA SER A 109 -24.04 37.44 4.33
C SER A 109 -23.93 37.39 5.85
N GLU A 110 -23.16 38.30 6.44
CA GLU A 110 -23.23 38.54 7.89
C GLU A 110 -24.59 39.17 8.21
N ALA A 111 -25.32 38.53 9.11
CA ALA A 111 -26.53 39.08 9.70
C ALA A 111 -26.15 40.22 10.65
N VAL A 112 -26.55 41.44 10.30
CA VAL A 112 -26.61 42.55 11.26
C VAL A 112 -27.85 42.32 12.12
N THR A 113 -27.64 41.95 13.39
CA THR A 113 -28.65 42.09 14.43
C THR A 113 -28.58 43.48 15.05
N SER A 114 -29.78 43.97 15.37
CA SER A 114 -30.23 45.33 15.68
C SER A 114 -29.46 46.12 16.75
#